data_AF-A0A959V0V4-F1
#
_entry.id   AF-A0A959V0V4-F1
#
_cell.length_a   1.000
_cell.length_b   1.000
_cell.length_c   1.000
_cell.angle_alpha   90.00
_cell.angle_beta   90.00
_cell.angle_gamma   90.00
#
_symmetry.space_group_name_H-M   'P 1'
#
loop_
_entity.id
_entity.type
_entity.pdbx_description
1 polymer ?
#
loop_
_entity_poly.entity_id
_entity_poly.type
_entity_poly.pdbx_seq_one_letter_code
_entity_poly.pdbx_strand_id
1 'polypeptide(L)'
;PAKETVLELSLRTSLVQMAEFEVKAERDKGRVRNDMAVLSTRTISIEETTRIAGGINDPARMVTAFPGVAGDPAGDNTISVRGNSPRGVLWRLE
;
A
#
# COMPACT_ATOMS: atom_id res chain seq x y z
N PRO A 1 70.24 19.24 14.92
CA PRO A 1 69.22 18.94 15.95
C PRO A 1 67.83 19.46 15.51
N ALA A 2 66.98 18.57 14.99
CA ALA A 2 65.62 18.92 14.63
C ALA A 2 64.75 18.99 15.89
N LYS A 3 63.98 20.07 16.04
CA LYS A 3 63.11 20.32 17.18
C LYS A 3 61.73 19.73 16.87
N GLU A 4 61.30 18.74 17.64
CA GLU A 4 59.95 18.16 17.48
C GLU A 4 58.88 19.19 17.85
N THR A 5 57.88 19.30 16.97
CA THR A 5 56.69 20.12 17.21
C THR A 5 55.58 19.19 17.66
N VAL A 6 55.22 19.26 18.94
CA VAL A 6 54.08 18.53 19.51
C VAL A 6 52.84 19.39 19.36
N LEU A 7 51.82 18.87 18.68
CA LEU A 7 50.54 19.56 18.46
C LEU A 7 49.43 18.80 19.19
N GLU A 8 48.84 19.43 20.21
CA GLU A 8 47.68 18.87 20.91
C GLU A 8 46.39 19.27 20.21
N LEU A 9 45.76 18.30 19.53
CA LEU A 9 44.47 18.49 18.87
C LEU A 9 43.36 17.92 19.74
N SER A 10 42.53 18.81 20.30
CA SER A 10 41.33 18.42 21.06
C SER A 10 40.14 18.19 20.13
N LEU A 11 39.49 17.03 20.22
CA LEU A 11 38.26 16.73 19.49
C LEU A 11 37.07 17.47 20.11
N ARG A 12 36.22 18.08 19.28
CA ARG A 12 34.92 18.63 19.68
C ARG A 12 33.82 17.62 19.39
N THR A 13 32.99 17.34 20.39
CA THR A 13 31.82 16.48 20.23
C THR A 13 30.77 17.19 19.39
N SER A 14 30.29 16.54 18.32
CA SER A 14 29.17 17.01 17.50
C SER A 14 27.96 16.14 17.82
N LEU A 15 26.94 16.74 18.43
CA LEU A 15 25.66 16.09 18.72
C LEU A 15 24.68 16.46 17.61
N VAL A 16 24.40 15.50 16.73
CA VAL A 16 23.36 15.64 15.69
C VAL A 16 22.04 15.18 16.31
N GLN A 17 21.16 16.13 16.60
CA GLN A 17 19.80 15.83 17.06
C GLN A 17 18.92 15.56 15.82
N MET A 18 18.59 14.30 15.59
CA MET A 18 17.73 13.89 14.48
C MET A 18 16.25 14.06 14.88
N ALA A 19 15.42 14.46 13.92
CA ALA A 19 13.97 14.53 14.12
C ALA A 19 13.39 13.14 14.33
N GLU A 20 12.39 13.04 15.21
CA GLU A 20 11.64 11.81 15.43
C GLU A 20 10.90 11.41 14.14
N PHE A 21 11.08 10.16 13.73
CA PHE A 21 10.40 9.57 12.58
C PHE A 21 9.43 8.50 13.11
N GLU A 22 8.14 8.78 12.97
CA GLU A 22 7.08 7.87 13.38
C GLU A 22 6.83 6.83 12.27
N VAL A 23 7.27 5.59 12.48
CA VAL A 23 6.84 4.45 11.67
C VAL A 23 5.42 4.08 12.10
N LYS A 24 4.40 4.55 11.36
CA LYS A 24 3.06 3.98 11.52
C LYS A 24 3.03 2.63 10.82
N ALA A 25 2.78 1.57 11.58
CA ALA A 25 2.48 0.26 11.00
C ALA A 25 1.32 0.42 10.01
N GLU A 26 1.51 -0.08 8.79
CA GLU A 26 0.45 -0.11 7.78
C GLU A 26 -0.75 -0.82 8.42
N ARG A 27 -1.85 -0.08 8.64
CA ARG A 27 -3.09 -0.64 9.20
C ARG A 27 -3.37 -1.92 8.44
N ASP A 28 -3.60 -3.01 9.18
CA ASP A 28 -3.90 -4.31 8.62
C ASP A 28 -5.00 -4.17 7.56
N LYS A 29 -4.60 -4.16 6.27
CA LYS A 29 -5.49 -3.97 5.12
C LYS A 29 -6.57 -5.06 5.05
N GLY A 30 -6.43 -6.10 5.88
CA GLY A 30 -7.33 -7.23 6.05
C GLY A 30 -8.54 -6.97 6.95
N ARG A 31 -8.61 -5.88 7.74
CA ARG A 31 -9.78 -5.58 8.59
C ARG A 31 -10.71 -4.55 7.95
N VAL A 32 -11.52 -4.99 6.98
CA VAL A 32 -12.65 -4.18 6.50
C VAL A 32 -13.83 -4.32 7.46
N ARG A 33 -14.55 -3.23 7.72
CA ARG A 33 -15.76 -3.17 8.55
C ARG A 33 -16.95 -3.74 7.78
N ASN A 34 -16.89 -5.02 7.41
CA ASN A 34 -17.97 -5.75 6.76
C ASN A 34 -18.16 -7.10 7.46
N ASP A 35 -19.22 -7.20 8.27
CA ASP A 35 -19.53 -8.39 9.06
C ASP A 35 -19.84 -9.63 8.19
N MET A 36 -20.16 -9.45 6.90
CA MET A 36 -20.37 -10.55 5.95
C MET A 36 -19.08 -11.02 5.28
N ALA A 37 -17.97 -10.29 5.43
CA ALA A 37 -16.71 -10.61 4.77
C ALA A 37 -15.82 -11.45 5.70
N VAL A 38 -16.19 -12.72 5.85
CA VAL A 38 -15.55 -13.68 6.77
C VAL A 38 -14.09 -14.01 6.39
N LEU A 39 -13.71 -13.86 5.11
CA LEU A 39 -12.35 -14.17 4.61
C LEU A 39 -11.86 -13.17 3.55
N SER A 40 -10.64 -12.67 3.75
CA SER A 40 -9.84 -11.81 2.85
C SER A 40 -10.57 -10.58 2.30
N THR A 41 -10.64 -9.52 3.09
CA THR A 41 -10.98 -8.19 2.60
C THR A 41 -9.72 -7.39 2.30
N ARG A 42 -9.79 -6.48 1.32
CA ARG A 42 -8.68 -5.58 1.01
C ARG A 42 -9.21 -4.18 0.77
N THR A 43 -8.65 -3.22 1.50
CA THR A 43 -8.83 -1.80 1.20
C THR A 43 -7.73 -1.33 0.23
N ILE A 44 -8.12 -0.53 -0.76
CA ILE A 44 -7.21 0.09 -1.73
C ILE A 44 -7.24 1.60 -1.45
N SER A 45 -6.07 2.19 -1.19
CA SER A 45 -5.96 3.64 -0.98
C SER A 45 -5.85 4.39 -2.32
N ILE A 46 -6.10 5.70 -2.31
CA ILE A 46 -6.02 6.55 -3.51
C ILE A 46 -4.61 6.50 -4.12
N GLU A 47 -3.57 6.48 -3.28
CA GLU A 47 -2.18 6.39 -3.70
C GLU A 47 -1.82 5.03 -4.30
N GLU A 48 -2.58 3.97 -3.98
CA GLU A 48 -2.42 2.65 -4.57
C GLU A 48 -3.14 2.57 -5.92
N THR A 49 -4.30 3.22 -6.05
CA THR A 49 -5.05 3.34 -7.32
C THR A 49 -4.21 3.98 -8.43
N THR A 50 -3.38 4.99 -8.13
CA THR A 50 -2.51 5.63 -9.13
C THR A 50 -1.41 4.71 -9.65
N ARG A 51 -1.06 3.65 -8.91
CA ARG A 51 -0.09 2.63 -9.32
C ARG A 51 -0.70 1.51 -10.15
N ILE A 52 -2.04 1.38 -10.16
CA ILE A 52 -2.75 0.37 -10.95
C ILE A 52 -2.98 0.91 -12.37
N ALA A 53 -2.18 0.44 -13.32
CA ALA A 53 -2.30 0.83 -14.73
C ALA A 53 -3.65 0.36 -15.32
N GLY A 54 -4.38 1.27 -15.98
CA GLY A 54 -5.60 0.93 -16.73
C GLY A 54 -6.89 0.81 -15.91
N GLY A 55 -6.86 1.11 -14.60
CA GLY A 55 -8.04 1.16 -13.72
C GLY A 55 -8.60 2.57 -13.47
N ILE A 56 -8.19 3.58 -14.24
CA ILE A 56 -8.58 4.98 -14.01
C ILE A 56 -10.12 5.08 -14.09
N ASN A 57 -10.73 5.40 -12.95
CA ASN A 57 -12.18 5.57 -12.75
C ASN A 57 -13.05 4.32 -12.94
N ASP A 58 -12.45 3.12 -12.99
CA ASP A 58 -13.19 1.87 -13.11
C ASP A 58 -12.75 0.89 -12.00
N PRO A 59 -13.53 0.77 -10.91
CA PRO A 59 -13.18 -0.13 -9.82
C PRO A 59 -13.21 -1.61 -10.24
N ALA A 60 -14.00 -1.99 -11.25
CA ALA A 60 -14.02 -3.37 -11.76
C ALA A 60 -12.70 -3.72 -12.46
N ARG A 61 -12.18 -2.82 -13.30
CA ARG A 61 -10.84 -2.97 -13.92
C ARG A 61 -9.70 -2.82 -12.92
N MET A 62 -9.87 -1.98 -11.90
CA MET A 62 -8.86 -1.84 -10.85
C MET A 62 -8.65 -3.16 -10.10
N VAL A 63 -9.72 -3.90 -9.77
CA VAL A 63 -9.60 -5.12 -8.97
C VAL A 63 -9.07 -6.32 -9.76
N THR A 64 -9.08 -6.31 -11.10
CA THR A 64 -8.48 -7.40 -11.91
C THR A 64 -6.96 -7.48 -11.79
N ALA A 65 -6.31 -6.43 -11.24
CA ALA A 65 -4.89 -6.46 -10.92
C ALA A 65 -4.56 -7.42 -9.76
N PHE A 66 -5.55 -7.89 -9.01
CA PHE A 66 -5.33 -8.76 -7.85
C PHE A 66 -5.44 -10.25 -8.20
N PRO A 67 -4.59 -11.10 -7.59
CA PRO A 67 -4.65 -12.54 -7.81
C PRO A 67 -6.02 -13.13 -7.46
N GLY A 68 -6.50 -14.04 -8.31
CA GLY A 68 -7.78 -14.72 -8.11
C GLY A 68 -9.01 -13.87 -8.44
N VAL A 69 -8.82 -12.68 -9.02
CA VAL A 69 -9.89 -11.86 -9.61
C VAL A 69 -9.83 -11.97 -11.14
N ALA A 70 -10.94 -12.33 -11.76
CA ALA A 70 -11.13 -12.30 -13.20
C ALA A 70 -12.21 -11.28 -13.56
N GLY A 71 -11.94 -10.40 -14.52
CA GLY A 71 -12.92 -9.46 -15.05
C GLY A 71 -13.62 -10.00 -16.29
N ASP A 72 -14.67 -9.30 -16.73
CA ASP A 72 -15.37 -9.63 -17.96
C ASP A 72 -14.56 -9.22 -19.21
N PRO A 73 -14.27 -10.15 -20.14
CA PRO A 73 -13.62 -9.83 -21.42
C PRO A 73 -14.42 -8.87 -22.31
N ALA A 74 -15.75 -8.82 -22.16
CA ALA A 74 -16.64 -7.96 -22.93
C ALA A 74 -16.66 -6.50 -22.44
N GLY A 75 -15.99 -6.21 -21.31
CA GLY A 75 -15.90 -4.87 -20.74
C GLY A 75 -17.03 -4.49 -19.78
N ASP A 76 -17.84 -5.45 -19.35
CA ASP A 76 -18.82 -5.24 -18.28
C ASP A 76 -18.15 -5.17 -16.91
N ASN A 77 -18.80 -4.50 -15.95
CA ASN A 77 -18.32 -4.34 -14.58
C ASN A 77 -18.53 -5.58 -13.69
N THR A 78 -18.60 -6.76 -14.30
CA THR A 78 -18.74 -8.03 -13.58
C THR A 78 -17.36 -8.60 -13.29
N ILE A 79 -17.20 -9.15 -12.07
CA ILE A 79 -15.95 -9.76 -11.64
C ILE A 79 -16.24 -11.13 -11.03
N SER A 80 -15.35 -12.09 -11.24
CA SER A 80 -15.34 -13.37 -10.54
C SER A 80 -14.16 -13.41 -9.59
N VAL A 81 -14.42 -13.67 -8.32
CA VAL A 81 -13.38 -13.82 -7.29
C VAL A 81 -13.32 -15.29 -6.87
N ARG A 82 -12.17 -15.93 -7.07
CA ARG A 82 -11.92 -17.35 -6.74
C ARG A 82 -12.96 -18.31 -7.36
N GLY A 83 -13.41 -18.04 -8.59
CA GLY A 83 -14.37 -18.87 -9.31
C GLY A 83 -15.83 -18.69 -8.86
N ASN A 84 -16.13 -17.73 -7.99
CA ASN A 84 -17.52 -17.41 -7.64
C ASN A 84 -18.28 -16.80 -8.83
N SER A 85 -19.59 -17.00 -8.83
CA SER A 85 -20.46 -16.42 -9.86
C SER A 85 -20.42 -14.88 -9.79
N PRO A 86 -20.21 -14.18 -10.93
CA PRO A 86 -20.24 -12.71 -10.97
C PRO A 86 -21.60 -12.11 -10.60
N ARG A 87 -22.69 -12.90 -10.67
CA ARG A 87 -24.05 -12.43 -10.34
C ARG A 87 -24.23 -12.02 -8.87
N GLY A 88 -23.37 -12.52 -7.98
CA GLY A 88 -23.38 -12.16 -6.56
C GLY A 88 -22.62 -10.87 -6.23
N VAL A 89 -21.98 -10.23 -7.21
CA VAL A 89 -21.23 -8.98 -6.98
C VAL A 89 -22.20 -7.84 -6.78
N LEU A 90 -22.07 -7.15 -5.65
CA LEU A 90 -22.83 -5.96 -5.31
C LEU A 90 -21.88 -4.76 -5.19
N TRP A 91 -22.04 -3.78 -6.06
CA TRP A 91 -21.37 -2.49 -5.96
C TRP A 91 -22.18 -1.57 -5.05
N ARG A 92 -21.56 -1.03 -4.01
CA ARG A 92 -22.19 -0.08 -3.07
C ARG A 92 -21.36 1.19 -3.05
N LEU A 93 -22.04 2.33 -3.12
CA LEU A 93 -21.49 3.63 -2.82
C LEU A 93 -22.11 4.07 -1.49
N GLU A 94 -21.28 4.40 -0.51
CA GLU A 94 -21.70 4.99 0.76
C GLU A 94 -21.42 6.49 0.77
#